data_AF-A0A9P0BD68-F1
#
_entry.id   AF-A0A9P0BD68-F1
#
_cell.length_a   1.000
_cell.length_b   1.000
_cell.length_c   1.000
_cell.angle_alpha   90.00
_cell.angle_beta   90.00
_cell.angle_gamma   90.00
#
_symmetry.space_group_name_H-M   'P 1'
#
loop_
_entity.id
_entity.type
_entity.pdbx_description
1 polymer ?
#
loop_
_entity_poly.entity_id
_entity_poly.type
_entity_poly.pdbx_seq_one_letter_code
_entity_poly.pdbx_strand_id
1 'polypeptide(L)'
;MKRLEKSRSIESNFNPVGPLTIHWDTKLLPSSFGSEKVDRLPIVVTSSTGEQILGVPSLSRGTGNLMSKAVFEYLKKWNILELVRVMCFDTTSSNTGVKNGACTGLQLLLGRQLLYFACRHHIFEIVLEAAFSSCFGSSSGPEPSIFIRFKNAWSNLNKQNFKNGLIDPKVSEKIGDSCEIINTFALKMLSVNQPRDDYKELLELILIFTGYIKEPSFKIPGSMHHARWMAKAIYALKIFLFRNEFPLTKLETKSAQRLCVFVASVYMFGWFNASLVIEAPRNDLRFLKNWKNSNKLIRPLQIKSFHLIYGISQRKQSASHYLMKKCPLQQKKYF
;
A
#
# COMPACT_ATOMS: atom_id res chain seq x y z
N MET A 1 -28.84 22.93 -14.72
CA MET A 1 -27.67 23.66 -14.21
C MET A 1 -26.45 23.22 -15.02
N LYS A 2 -25.80 24.14 -15.75
CA LYS A 2 -24.60 23.82 -16.55
C LYS A 2 -23.50 23.38 -15.57
N ARG A 3 -22.69 22.37 -15.90
CA ARG A 3 -21.64 21.82 -15.01
C ARG A 3 -20.73 22.90 -14.40
N LEU A 4 -20.46 23.96 -15.15
CA LEU A 4 -19.67 25.12 -14.72
C LEU A 4 -20.34 25.93 -13.60
N GLU A 5 -21.66 26.13 -13.66
CA GLU A 5 -22.41 26.86 -12.62
C GLU A 5 -22.38 26.07 -11.30
N LYS A 6 -22.57 24.74 -11.39
CA LYS A 6 -22.46 23.86 -10.22
C LYS A 6 -21.06 23.93 -9.60
N SER A 7 -20.01 23.89 -10.43
CA SER A 7 -18.63 24.03 -9.97
C SER A 7 -18.37 25.35 -9.24
N ARG A 8 -18.83 26.47 -9.80
CA ARG A 8 -18.68 27.80 -9.17
C ARG A 8 -19.46 27.89 -7.87
N SER A 9 -20.66 27.31 -7.81
CA SER A 9 -21.47 27.29 -6.59
C SER A 9 -20.83 26.46 -5.48
N ILE A 10 -20.18 25.34 -5.83
CA ILE A 10 -19.43 24.55 -4.83
C ILE A 10 -18.25 25.37 -4.31
N GLU A 11 -17.49 26.00 -5.20
CA GLU A 11 -16.34 26.83 -4.83
C GLU A 11 -16.74 28.03 -3.95
N SER A 12 -17.82 28.74 -4.28
CA SER A 12 -18.29 29.90 -3.50
C SER A 12 -18.81 29.52 -2.12
N ASN A 13 -19.37 28.31 -1.98
CA ASN A 13 -20.00 27.85 -0.75
C ASN A 13 -19.05 27.00 0.11
N PHE A 14 -17.82 26.79 -0.34
CA PHE A 14 -16.85 25.97 0.38
C PHE A 14 -16.27 26.72 1.57
N ASN A 15 -16.72 26.35 2.76
CA ASN A 15 -16.25 26.92 4.01
C ASN A 15 -15.81 25.79 4.96
N PRO A 16 -14.60 25.23 4.76
CA PRO A 16 -14.14 24.12 5.58
C PRO A 16 -13.79 24.58 6.99
N VAL A 17 -14.13 23.74 7.97
CA VAL A 17 -13.77 23.97 9.38
C VAL A 17 -12.59 23.08 9.75
N GLY A 18 -11.55 23.69 10.32
CA GLY A 18 -10.43 22.97 10.93
C GLY A 18 -9.25 22.69 9.99
N PRO A 19 -8.26 21.92 10.48
CA PRO A 19 -7.06 21.61 9.72
C PRO A 19 -7.39 20.72 8.52
N LEU A 20 -6.82 21.06 7.37
CA LEU A 20 -7.02 20.32 6.12
C LEU A 20 -5.83 19.40 5.80
N THR A 21 -6.16 18.24 5.26
CA THR A 21 -5.22 17.37 4.57
C THR A 21 -5.36 17.59 3.06
N ILE A 22 -4.29 17.97 2.39
CA ILE A 22 -4.24 18.09 0.93
C ILE A 22 -3.73 16.77 0.34
N HIS A 23 -4.45 16.25 -0.66
CA HIS A 23 -4.16 15.03 -1.37
C HIS A 23 -3.92 15.33 -2.84
N TRP A 24 -2.96 14.64 -3.44
CA TRP A 24 -2.77 14.67 -4.88
C TRP A 24 -2.17 13.35 -5.38
N ASP A 25 -2.51 13.01 -6.62
CA ASP A 25 -1.92 11.90 -7.37
C ASP A 25 -1.93 12.24 -8.85
N THR A 26 -0.95 11.80 -9.62
CA THR A 26 -0.90 12.05 -11.07
C THR A 26 -1.34 10.84 -11.86
N LYS A 27 -2.12 11.09 -12.92
CA LYS A 27 -2.46 10.07 -13.89
C LYS A 27 -2.25 10.57 -15.30
N LEU A 28 -1.46 9.84 -16.10
CA LEU A 28 -1.40 10.03 -17.54
C LEU A 28 -2.74 9.65 -18.18
N LEU A 29 -3.42 10.63 -18.75
CA LEU A 29 -4.69 10.48 -19.45
C LEU A 29 -4.61 11.13 -20.84
N PRO A 30 -5.45 10.72 -21.81
CA PRO A 30 -5.56 11.41 -23.09
C PRO A 30 -5.91 12.89 -22.88
N SER A 31 -5.35 13.75 -23.72
CA SER A 31 -5.74 15.15 -23.80
C SER A 31 -7.22 15.26 -24.18
N SER A 32 -7.87 16.33 -23.72
CA SER A 32 -9.25 16.64 -24.09
C SER A 32 -9.40 16.95 -25.58
N PHE A 33 -8.30 17.33 -26.24
CA PHE A 33 -8.22 17.60 -27.66
C PHE A 33 -6.92 16.98 -28.18
N GLY A 34 -7.00 15.80 -28.82
CA GLY A 34 -5.87 15.13 -29.46
C GLY A 34 -5.48 13.77 -28.86
N SER A 35 -4.51 13.11 -29.51
CA SER A 35 -3.98 11.79 -29.13
C SER A 35 -2.87 11.84 -28.08
N GLU A 36 -2.38 13.04 -27.74
CA GLU A 36 -1.31 13.23 -26.77
C GLU A 36 -1.77 12.88 -25.34
N LYS A 37 -0.86 12.28 -24.56
CA LYS A 37 -1.08 12.00 -23.14
C LYS A 37 -0.57 13.16 -22.30
N VAL A 38 -1.37 13.54 -21.33
CA VAL A 38 -1.09 14.63 -20.39
C VAL A 38 -1.28 14.14 -18.97
N ASP A 39 -0.49 14.66 -18.05
CA ASP A 39 -0.63 14.34 -16.63
C ASP A 39 -1.84 15.10 -16.07
N ARG A 40 -2.86 14.38 -15.64
CA ARG A 40 -3.98 14.93 -14.87
C ARG A 40 -3.66 14.78 -13.41
N LEU A 41 -3.74 15.89 -12.67
CA LEU A 41 -3.46 15.92 -11.24
C LEU A 41 -4.76 16.22 -10.47
N PRO A 42 -5.54 15.21 -10.06
CA PRO A 42 -6.56 15.42 -9.04
C PRO A 42 -5.97 16.05 -7.78
N ILE A 43 -6.58 17.15 -7.33
CA ILE A 43 -6.24 17.84 -6.09
C ILE A 43 -7.47 17.80 -5.21
N VAL A 44 -7.34 17.19 -4.03
CA VAL A 44 -8.45 16.91 -3.13
C VAL A 44 -8.08 17.34 -1.73
N VAL A 45 -9.02 17.94 -0.99
CA VAL A 45 -8.86 18.21 0.44
C VAL A 45 -9.81 17.36 1.25
N THR A 46 -9.34 16.88 2.38
CA THR A 46 -10.20 16.31 3.43
C THR A 46 -10.10 17.11 4.72
N SER A 47 -11.25 17.21 5.39
CA SER A 47 -11.42 17.75 6.74
C SER A 47 -12.17 16.73 7.60
N SER A 48 -12.47 17.09 8.85
CA SER A 48 -13.40 16.31 9.70
C SER A 48 -14.83 16.27 9.15
N THR A 49 -15.19 17.18 8.25
CA THR A 49 -16.56 17.33 7.73
C THR A 49 -16.76 16.70 6.34
N GLY A 50 -15.70 16.23 5.68
CA GLY A 50 -15.81 15.53 4.41
C GLY A 50 -14.62 15.74 3.47
N GLU A 51 -14.84 15.39 2.21
CA GLU A 51 -13.87 15.47 1.11
C GLU A 51 -14.36 16.43 0.03
N GLN A 52 -13.45 17.23 -0.55
CA GLN A 52 -13.74 18.13 -1.66
C GLN A 52 -12.63 18.10 -2.71
N ILE A 53 -13.01 17.86 -3.98
CA ILE A 53 -12.11 18.02 -5.12
C ILE A 53 -11.96 19.51 -5.42
N LEU A 54 -10.74 20.03 -5.35
CA LEU A 54 -10.44 21.42 -5.70
C LEU A 54 -10.33 21.60 -7.22
N GLY A 55 -9.81 20.58 -7.91
CA GLY A 55 -9.73 20.53 -9.36
C GLY A 55 -8.90 19.37 -9.88
N VAL A 56 -8.80 19.29 -11.21
CA VAL A 56 -8.03 18.27 -11.93
C VAL A 56 -7.20 18.94 -13.04
N PRO A 57 -6.23 19.81 -12.70
CA PRO A 57 -5.40 20.48 -13.71
C PRO A 57 -4.67 19.51 -14.64
N SER A 58 -4.47 19.98 -15.87
CA SER A 58 -3.54 19.39 -16.84
C SER A 58 -2.14 19.89 -16.59
N LEU A 59 -1.18 18.97 -16.44
CA LEU A 59 0.24 19.27 -16.38
C LEU A 59 0.90 18.74 -17.66
N SER A 60 1.91 19.47 -18.13
CA SER A 60 2.77 18.99 -19.22
C SER A 60 3.57 17.75 -18.79
N ARG A 61 3.95 17.67 -17.51
CA ARG A 61 4.66 16.53 -16.91
C ARG A 61 4.35 16.42 -15.41
N GLY A 62 4.25 15.20 -14.89
CA GLY A 62 4.09 14.87 -13.46
C GLY A 62 5.37 15.07 -12.62
N THR A 63 6.08 16.19 -12.79
CA THR A 63 7.25 16.52 -11.98
C THR A 63 6.85 17.19 -10.67
N GLY A 64 7.62 16.98 -9.60
CA GLY A 64 7.30 17.55 -8.28
C GLY A 64 7.18 19.07 -8.25
N ASN A 65 8.01 19.77 -9.02
CA ASN A 65 7.93 21.23 -9.18
C ASN A 65 6.60 21.69 -9.82
N LEU A 66 6.15 21.03 -10.90
CA LEU A 66 4.89 21.36 -11.54
C LEU A 66 3.69 21.00 -10.66
N MET A 67 3.74 19.84 -9.99
CA MET A 67 2.70 19.41 -9.06
C MET A 67 2.55 20.39 -7.89
N SER A 68 3.64 20.75 -7.22
CA SER A 68 3.60 21.68 -6.07
C SER A 68 3.04 23.06 -6.43
N LYS A 69 3.44 23.62 -7.58
CA LYS A 69 2.89 24.88 -8.08
C LYS A 69 1.39 24.77 -8.37
N ALA A 70 0.95 23.70 -9.05
CA ALA A 70 -0.46 23.49 -9.33
C ALA A 70 -1.29 23.35 -8.05
N VAL A 71 -0.81 22.55 -7.07
CA VAL A 71 -1.47 22.43 -5.76
C VAL A 71 -1.58 23.79 -5.08
N PHE A 72 -0.48 24.56 -5.02
CA PHE A 72 -0.47 25.88 -4.40
C PHE A 72 -1.47 26.85 -5.04
N GLU A 73 -1.53 26.91 -6.37
CA GLU A 73 -2.49 27.78 -7.07
C GLU A 73 -3.95 27.40 -6.77
N TYR A 74 -4.27 26.11 -6.64
CA TYR A 74 -5.61 25.69 -6.23
C TYR A 74 -5.90 26.01 -4.76
N LEU A 75 -4.94 25.84 -3.85
CA LEU A 75 -5.12 26.24 -2.46
C LEU A 75 -5.35 27.75 -2.32
N LYS A 76 -4.65 28.55 -3.13
CA LYS A 76 -4.81 30.01 -3.21
C LYS A 76 -6.18 30.38 -3.80
N LYS A 77 -6.57 29.76 -4.91
CA LYS A 77 -7.86 29.99 -5.59
C LYS A 77 -9.05 29.74 -4.66
N TRP A 78 -8.97 28.68 -3.87
CA TRP A 78 -10.02 28.32 -2.90
C TRP A 78 -9.87 29.03 -1.54
N ASN A 79 -8.87 29.92 -1.38
CA ASN A 79 -8.60 30.67 -0.14
C ASN A 79 -8.43 29.80 1.12
N ILE A 80 -7.73 28.67 1.00
CA ILE A 80 -7.54 27.69 2.09
C ILE A 80 -6.07 27.44 2.43
N LEU A 81 -5.15 28.26 1.90
CA LEU A 81 -3.71 28.16 2.18
C LEU A 81 -3.46 28.02 3.68
N GLU A 82 -4.09 28.86 4.51
CA GLU A 82 -3.89 28.90 5.96
C GLU A 82 -4.48 27.73 6.73
N LEU A 83 -5.31 26.89 6.11
CA LEU A 83 -5.96 25.75 6.76
C LEU A 83 -5.22 24.44 6.55
N VAL A 84 -4.39 24.34 5.51
CA VAL A 84 -3.63 23.11 5.22
C VAL A 84 -2.58 22.87 6.30
N ARG A 85 -2.63 21.70 6.93
CA ARG A 85 -1.66 21.23 7.94
C ARG A 85 -0.97 19.93 7.54
N VAL A 86 -1.57 19.16 6.64
CA VAL A 86 -1.12 17.81 6.31
C VAL A 86 -1.10 17.60 4.80
N MET A 87 -0.13 16.85 4.31
CA MET A 87 -0.02 16.41 2.91
C MET A 87 -0.15 14.89 2.84
N CYS A 88 -1.00 14.39 1.95
CA CYS A 88 -1.14 12.97 1.65
C CYS A 88 -0.75 12.70 0.19
N PHE A 89 0.23 11.81 0.00
CA PHE A 89 0.88 11.58 -1.30
C PHE A 89 1.43 10.15 -1.38
N ASP A 90 1.62 9.63 -2.59
CA ASP A 90 2.38 8.39 -2.78
C ASP A 90 3.89 8.63 -2.60
N THR A 91 4.65 7.60 -2.24
CA THR A 91 6.10 7.77 -1.94
C THR A 91 6.99 7.76 -3.18
N THR A 92 6.48 8.18 -4.33
CA THR A 92 7.28 8.32 -5.55
C THR A 92 8.34 9.42 -5.39
N SER A 93 9.39 9.35 -6.19
CA SER A 93 10.47 10.34 -6.16
C SER A 93 10.02 11.74 -6.59
N SER A 94 9.02 11.83 -7.47
CA SER A 94 8.41 13.10 -7.88
C SER A 94 7.66 13.78 -6.72
N ASN A 95 7.15 13.02 -5.76
CA ASN A 95 6.51 13.56 -4.55
C ASN A 95 7.50 13.80 -3.40
N THR A 96 8.42 12.86 -3.18
CA THR A 96 9.29 12.81 -1.99
C THR A 96 10.72 13.32 -2.20
N GLY A 97 11.09 13.68 -3.43
CA GLY A 97 12.44 14.13 -3.75
C GLY A 97 12.89 15.33 -2.90
N VAL A 98 14.05 15.22 -2.25
CA VAL A 98 14.54 16.23 -1.30
C VAL A 98 14.61 17.63 -1.91
N LYS A 99 15.10 17.75 -3.15
CA LYS A 99 15.27 19.05 -3.84
C LYS A 99 14.07 19.43 -4.73
N ASN A 100 13.51 18.45 -5.44
CA ASN A 100 12.55 18.68 -6.53
C ASN A 100 11.20 17.97 -6.32
N GLY A 101 10.96 17.41 -5.15
CA GLY A 101 9.72 16.73 -4.80
C GLY A 101 8.58 17.71 -4.56
N ALA A 102 7.35 17.28 -4.87
CA ALA A 102 6.16 18.11 -4.65
C ALA A 102 5.99 18.53 -3.19
N CYS A 103 6.30 17.66 -2.23
CA CYS A 103 6.18 17.98 -0.81
C CYS A 103 7.15 19.10 -0.39
N THR A 104 8.41 19.03 -0.86
CA THR A 104 9.39 20.08 -0.63
C THR A 104 8.95 21.38 -1.27
N GLY A 105 8.56 21.34 -2.55
CA GLY A 105 8.12 22.52 -3.30
C GLY A 105 6.92 23.21 -2.66
N LEU A 106 5.92 22.44 -2.19
CA LEU A 106 4.73 23.00 -1.58
C LEU A 106 5.02 23.66 -0.23
N GLN A 107 5.86 23.06 0.62
CA GLN A 107 6.28 23.70 1.88
C GLN A 107 7.07 24.99 1.65
N LEU A 108 7.93 25.03 0.61
CA LEU A 108 8.65 26.25 0.22
C LEU A 108 7.68 27.35 -0.23
N LEU A 109 6.69 27.02 -1.05
CA LEU A 109 5.67 27.96 -1.52
C LEU A 109 4.79 28.49 -0.37
N LEU A 110 4.47 27.64 0.60
CA LEU A 110 3.68 28.01 1.79
C LEU A 110 4.52 28.70 2.89
N GLY A 111 5.85 28.69 2.79
CA GLY A 111 6.74 29.24 3.81
C GLY A 111 6.67 28.52 5.17
N ARG A 112 6.18 27.27 5.23
CA ARG A 112 6.01 26.53 6.49
C ARG A 112 6.08 25.02 6.32
N GLN A 113 6.31 24.33 7.44
CA GLN A 113 6.31 22.87 7.48
C GLN A 113 4.88 22.32 7.59
N LEU A 114 4.64 21.18 6.94
CA LEU A 114 3.40 20.41 6.97
C LEU A 114 3.67 18.98 7.42
N LEU A 115 2.66 18.30 7.95
CA LEU A 115 2.76 16.89 8.31
C LEU A 115 2.72 16.01 7.06
N TYR A 116 3.55 14.96 7.03
CA TYR A 116 3.69 14.05 5.91
C TYR A 116 2.88 12.77 6.17
N PHE A 117 1.76 12.60 5.48
CA PHE A 117 0.97 11.38 5.47
C PHE A 117 1.26 10.60 4.19
N ALA A 118 2.46 10.01 4.12
CA ALA A 118 2.84 9.11 3.06
C ALA A 118 1.85 7.94 2.92
N CYS A 119 1.50 7.59 1.68
CA CYS A 119 0.55 6.53 1.39
C CYS A 119 1.06 5.16 1.85
N ARG A 120 0.42 4.61 2.88
CA ARG A 120 0.79 3.30 3.47
C ARG A 120 0.51 2.13 2.56
N HIS A 121 -0.51 2.19 1.73
CA HIS A 121 -0.70 1.19 0.70
C HIS A 121 0.53 1.10 -0.20
N HIS A 122 1.01 2.24 -0.72
CA HIS A 122 2.20 2.26 -1.58
C HIS A 122 3.47 1.77 -0.85
N ILE A 123 3.61 2.09 0.44
CA ILE A 123 4.67 1.53 1.29
C ILE A 123 4.60 0.00 1.32
N PHE A 124 3.43 -0.57 1.60
CA PHE A 124 3.26 -2.02 1.66
C PHE A 124 3.37 -2.68 0.28
N GLU A 125 3.07 -1.98 -0.81
CA GLU A 125 3.40 -2.43 -2.16
C GLU A 125 4.91 -2.62 -2.30
N ILE A 126 5.72 -1.62 -1.95
CA ILE A 126 7.19 -1.69 -1.99
C ILE A 126 7.71 -2.86 -1.15
N VAL A 127 7.13 -3.08 0.03
CA VAL A 127 7.50 -4.22 0.88
C VAL A 127 7.18 -5.56 0.21
N LEU A 128 6.00 -5.69 -0.40
CA LEU A 128 5.60 -6.91 -1.10
C LEU A 128 6.49 -7.20 -2.31
N GLU A 129 6.88 -6.18 -3.07
CA GLU A 129 7.84 -6.32 -4.17
C GLU A 129 9.18 -6.82 -3.68
N ALA A 130 9.70 -6.20 -2.62
CA ALA A 130 10.97 -6.57 -2.06
C ALA A 130 10.94 -8.02 -1.53
N ALA A 131 9.85 -8.41 -0.86
CA ALA A 131 9.59 -9.78 -0.45
C ALA A 131 9.57 -10.74 -1.66
N PHE A 132 8.82 -10.41 -2.70
CA PHE A 132 8.73 -11.20 -3.93
C PHE A 132 10.09 -11.37 -4.60
N SER A 133 10.81 -10.27 -4.84
CA SER A 133 12.16 -10.25 -5.43
C SER A 133 13.16 -11.08 -4.60
N SER A 134 13.03 -11.10 -3.27
CA SER A 134 13.86 -11.96 -2.42
C SER A 134 13.58 -13.47 -2.58
N CYS A 135 12.35 -13.81 -2.96
CA CYS A 135 11.90 -15.20 -3.12
C CYS A 135 12.16 -15.69 -4.55
N PHE A 136 11.79 -14.90 -5.56
CA PHE A 136 11.80 -15.30 -6.97
C PHE A 136 12.94 -14.69 -7.78
N GLY A 137 13.75 -13.81 -7.18
CA GLY A 137 14.75 -13.02 -7.89
C GLY A 137 14.14 -11.79 -8.57
N SER A 138 15.00 -10.87 -9.00
CA SER A 138 14.58 -9.71 -9.80
C SER A 138 14.18 -10.16 -11.21
N SER A 139 13.05 -9.66 -11.73
CA SER A 139 12.70 -9.84 -13.13
C SER A 139 13.08 -8.61 -13.96
N SER A 140 13.75 -8.81 -15.10
CA SER A 140 14.00 -7.76 -16.10
C SER A 140 12.79 -7.50 -17.01
N GLY A 141 11.81 -8.40 -17.03
CA GLY A 141 10.60 -8.31 -17.85
C GLY A 141 9.42 -7.56 -17.19
N PRO A 142 8.38 -7.23 -17.96
CA PRO A 142 7.17 -6.56 -17.47
C PRO A 142 6.33 -7.44 -16.52
N GLU A 143 6.48 -8.76 -16.60
CA GLU A 143 5.79 -9.73 -15.75
C GLU A 143 6.75 -10.87 -15.35
N PRO A 144 6.70 -11.39 -14.11
CA PRO A 144 7.48 -12.56 -13.72
C PRO A 144 7.09 -13.81 -14.53
N SER A 145 8.09 -14.55 -15.01
CA SER A 145 7.89 -15.72 -15.90
C SER A 145 6.99 -16.81 -15.31
N ILE A 146 7.07 -17.04 -13.99
CA ILE A 146 6.23 -18.01 -13.28
C ILE A 146 4.74 -17.62 -13.33
N PHE A 147 4.42 -16.32 -13.33
CA PHE A 147 3.04 -15.85 -13.40
C PHE A 147 2.47 -16.01 -14.81
N ILE A 148 3.28 -15.72 -15.84
CA ILE A 148 2.90 -15.97 -17.24
C ILE A 148 2.62 -17.47 -17.44
N ARG A 149 3.52 -18.34 -16.96
CA ARG A 149 3.33 -19.81 -17.00
C ARG A 149 2.05 -20.24 -16.30
N PHE A 150 1.80 -19.73 -15.10
CA PHE A 150 0.61 -20.07 -14.33
C PHE A 150 -0.68 -19.60 -15.01
N LYS A 151 -0.68 -18.37 -15.54
CA LYS A 151 -1.82 -17.81 -16.28
C LYS A 151 -2.14 -18.65 -17.52
N ASN A 152 -1.12 -19.07 -18.27
CA ASN A 152 -1.30 -19.92 -19.45
C ASN A 152 -1.78 -21.33 -19.09
N ALA A 153 -1.33 -21.87 -17.95
CA ALA A 153 -1.80 -23.17 -17.47
C ALA A 153 -3.23 -23.13 -16.90
N TRP A 154 -3.77 -21.94 -16.61
CA TRP A 154 -4.99 -21.77 -15.83
C TRP A 154 -6.17 -22.55 -16.37
N SER A 155 -6.42 -22.58 -17.68
CA SER A 155 -7.56 -23.32 -18.26
C SER A 155 -7.51 -24.81 -17.96
N ASN A 156 -6.31 -25.38 -17.87
CA ASN A 156 -6.08 -26.82 -17.81
C ASN A 156 -5.96 -27.38 -16.39
N LEU A 157 -5.82 -26.53 -15.36
CA LEU A 157 -5.71 -26.99 -13.96
C LEU A 157 -7.02 -27.64 -13.49
N ASN A 158 -6.96 -28.70 -12.68
CA ASN A 158 -8.13 -29.15 -11.94
C ASN A 158 -8.36 -28.29 -10.69
N LYS A 159 -9.42 -27.47 -10.71
CA LYS A 159 -9.69 -26.49 -9.63
C LYS A 159 -10.10 -27.16 -8.32
N GLN A 160 -10.54 -28.42 -8.38
CA GLN A 160 -10.92 -29.22 -7.22
C GLN A 160 -9.70 -29.86 -6.53
N ASN A 161 -8.57 -30.03 -7.21
CA ASN A 161 -7.37 -30.65 -6.62
C ASN A 161 -6.39 -29.63 -5.99
N PHE A 162 -6.92 -28.53 -5.47
CA PHE A 162 -6.10 -27.61 -4.68
C PHE A 162 -5.73 -28.24 -3.33
N LYS A 163 -4.63 -27.79 -2.74
CA LYS A 163 -4.23 -28.17 -1.38
C LYS A 163 -4.02 -26.91 -0.56
N ASN A 164 -4.69 -26.81 0.59
CA ASN A 164 -4.44 -25.71 1.52
C ASN A 164 -2.97 -25.68 1.98
N GLY A 165 -2.57 -24.56 2.56
CA GLY A 165 -1.22 -24.31 3.01
C GLY A 165 -0.80 -25.21 4.16
N LEU A 166 -1.68 -25.45 5.13
CA LEU A 166 -1.38 -26.22 6.35
C LEU A 166 -1.06 -27.70 6.09
N ILE A 167 -1.44 -28.25 4.94
CA ILE A 167 -1.00 -29.60 4.52
C ILE A 167 0.54 -29.66 4.35
N ASP A 168 1.20 -28.55 4.04
CA ASP A 168 2.66 -28.48 4.00
C ASP A 168 3.23 -28.34 5.43
N PRO A 169 4.07 -29.29 5.91
CA PRO A 169 4.56 -29.28 7.29
C PRO A 169 5.31 -28.00 7.67
N LYS A 170 6.06 -27.41 6.73
CA LYS A 170 6.84 -26.18 6.97
C LYS A 170 5.97 -24.93 6.96
N VAL A 171 4.79 -24.98 6.32
CA VAL A 171 3.77 -23.92 6.49
C VAL A 171 3.08 -24.09 7.84
N SER A 172 2.66 -25.31 8.18
CA SER A 172 2.02 -25.62 9.46
C SER A 172 2.89 -25.21 10.65
N GLU A 173 4.19 -25.52 10.62
CA GLU A 173 5.16 -25.10 11.66
C GLU A 173 5.20 -23.57 11.86
N LYS A 174 4.96 -22.79 10.80
CA LYS A 174 5.15 -21.33 10.83
C LYS A 174 3.91 -20.53 11.12
N ILE A 175 2.74 -21.02 10.70
CA ILE A 175 1.48 -20.29 10.84
C ILE A 175 0.40 -21.08 11.57
N GLY A 176 0.63 -22.34 11.91
CA GLY A 176 -0.35 -23.20 12.59
C GLY A 176 -0.87 -22.53 13.88
N ASP A 177 0.03 -22.13 14.77
CA ASP A 177 -0.31 -21.48 16.05
C ASP A 177 -0.99 -20.11 15.87
N SER A 178 -0.80 -19.46 14.72
CA SER A 178 -1.40 -18.15 14.41
C SER A 178 -2.63 -18.25 13.50
N CYS A 179 -3.05 -19.46 13.13
CA CYS A 179 -4.08 -19.70 12.12
C CYS A 179 -5.42 -19.06 12.52
N GLU A 180 -5.82 -19.21 13.78
CA GLU A 180 -7.05 -18.60 14.30
C GLU A 180 -7.02 -17.06 14.23
N ILE A 181 -5.88 -16.44 14.56
CA ILE A 181 -5.70 -14.99 14.50
C ILE A 181 -5.77 -14.51 13.04
N ILE A 182 -5.14 -15.24 12.12
CA ILE A 182 -5.18 -14.94 10.67
C ILE A 182 -6.62 -15.02 10.15
N ASN A 183 -7.34 -16.11 10.46
CA ASN A 183 -8.72 -16.31 10.03
C ASN A 183 -9.64 -15.24 10.59
N THR A 184 -9.56 -14.97 11.89
CA THR A 184 -10.37 -13.95 12.57
C THR A 184 -10.17 -12.58 11.94
N PHE A 185 -8.91 -12.21 11.66
CA PHE A 185 -8.61 -10.95 11.00
C PHE A 185 -9.16 -10.90 9.58
N ALA A 186 -8.96 -11.95 8.78
CA ALA A 186 -9.44 -11.98 7.40
C ALA A 186 -10.98 -11.91 7.32
N LEU A 187 -11.68 -12.64 8.19
CA LEU A 187 -13.14 -12.58 8.30
C LEU A 187 -13.64 -11.20 8.72
N LYS A 188 -12.97 -10.57 9.70
CA LYS A 188 -13.28 -9.18 10.10
C LYS A 188 -13.10 -8.20 8.94
N MET A 189 -12.08 -8.39 8.10
CA MET A 189 -11.88 -7.53 6.93
C MET A 189 -12.90 -7.84 5.83
N LEU A 190 -13.34 -9.08 5.66
CA LEU A 190 -14.41 -9.41 4.72
C LEU A 190 -15.78 -8.88 5.16
N SER A 191 -16.03 -8.72 6.46
CA SER A 191 -17.28 -8.14 6.97
C SER A 191 -17.39 -6.63 6.74
N VAL A 192 -16.29 -5.96 6.36
CA VAL A 192 -16.33 -4.54 5.96
C VAL A 192 -16.31 -4.41 4.44
N ASN A 193 -16.93 -3.35 3.90
CA ASN A 193 -16.92 -3.13 2.46
C ASN A 193 -15.49 -2.85 1.96
N GLN A 194 -14.95 -3.75 1.15
CA GLN A 194 -13.64 -3.59 0.54
C GLN A 194 -13.75 -2.70 -0.71
N PRO A 195 -12.80 -1.77 -0.92
CA PRO A 195 -12.87 -0.79 -2.00
C PRO A 195 -12.69 -1.42 -3.40
N ARG A 196 -12.15 -2.64 -3.48
CA ARG A 196 -11.84 -3.34 -4.73
C ARG A 196 -12.02 -4.85 -4.59
N ASP A 197 -12.28 -5.54 -5.69
CA ASP A 197 -12.50 -6.98 -5.70
C ASP A 197 -11.22 -7.81 -5.50
N ASP A 198 -10.05 -7.26 -5.83
CA ASP A 198 -8.75 -7.88 -5.57
C ASP A 198 -8.43 -7.95 -4.07
N TYR A 199 -8.91 -6.97 -3.28
CA TYR A 199 -8.80 -6.98 -1.82
C TYR A 199 -9.62 -8.12 -1.23
N LYS A 200 -10.86 -8.31 -1.69
CA LYS A 200 -11.72 -9.43 -1.27
C LYS A 200 -11.08 -10.77 -1.62
N GLU A 201 -10.61 -10.90 -2.87
CA GLU A 201 -9.97 -12.12 -3.34
C GLU A 201 -8.72 -12.47 -2.53
N LEU A 202 -7.88 -11.49 -2.18
CA LEU A 202 -6.72 -11.75 -1.33
C LEU A 202 -7.12 -12.34 0.04
N LEU A 203 -8.16 -11.80 0.68
CA LEU A 203 -8.65 -12.30 1.97
C LEU A 203 -9.23 -13.71 1.84
N GLU A 204 -10.04 -13.96 0.80
CA GLU A 204 -10.60 -15.28 0.49
C GLU A 204 -9.48 -16.30 0.25
N LEU A 205 -8.47 -15.96 -0.55
CA LEU A 205 -7.32 -16.83 -0.80
C LEU A 205 -6.52 -17.13 0.47
N ILE A 206 -6.40 -16.17 1.39
CA ILE A 206 -5.76 -16.41 2.69
C ILE A 206 -6.58 -17.40 3.52
N LEU A 207 -7.91 -17.27 3.56
CA LEU A 207 -8.80 -18.22 4.24
C LEU A 207 -8.77 -19.63 3.62
N ILE A 208 -8.58 -19.74 2.30
CA ILE A 208 -8.37 -21.03 1.62
C ILE A 208 -6.99 -21.59 1.99
N PHE A 209 -5.97 -20.74 2.01
CA PHE A 209 -4.61 -21.12 2.37
C PHE A 209 -4.49 -21.62 3.82
N THR A 210 -5.23 -21.04 4.76
CA THR A 210 -5.32 -21.53 6.15
C THR A 210 -6.27 -22.72 6.32
N GLY A 211 -6.97 -23.15 5.28
CA GLY A 211 -7.92 -24.28 5.33
C GLY A 211 -9.26 -23.94 5.99
N TYR A 212 -9.55 -22.67 6.25
CA TYR A 212 -10.85 -22.22 6.76
C TYR A 212 -11.97 -22.41 5.72
N ILE A 213 -11.71 -22.00 4.47
CA ILE A 213 -12.62 -22.26 3.34
C ILE A 213 -12.25 -23.60 2.71
N LYS A 214 -13.18 -24.57 2.78
CA LYS A 214 -12.99 -25.92 2.23
C LYS A 214 -13.50 -26.07 0.79
N GLU A 215 -14.53 -25.31 0.42
CA GLU A 215 -15.17 -25.36 -0.89
C GLU A 215 -15.09 -23.99 -1.57
N PRO A 216 -13.91 -23.59 -2.06
CA PRO A 216 -13.74 -22.29 -2.68
C PRO A 216 -14.18 -22.23 -4.13
N SER A 217 -14.55 -21.04 -4.57
CA SER A 217 -14.52 -20.65 -5.97
C SER A 217 -13.30 -19.79 -6.26
N PHE A 218 -12.54 -20.12 -7.29
CA PHE A 218 -11.34 -19.37 -7.66
C PHE A 218 -11.60 -18.45 -8.85
N LYS A 219 -11.33 -17.15 -8.66
CA LYS A 219 -11.32 -16.19 -9.78
C LYS A 219 -10.17 -16.49 -10.75
N ILE A 220 -10.36 -16.15 -12.02
CA ILE A 220 -9.32 -16.28 -13.04
C ILE A 220 -8.15 -15.33 -12.70
N PRO A 221 -6.88 -15.75 -12.85
CA PRO A 221 -5.73 -14.89 -12.66
C PRO A 221 -5.84 -13.62 -13.52
N GLY A 222 -5.92 -12.47 -12.85
CA GLY A 222 -6.06 -11.17 -13.52
C GLY A 222 -4.80 -10.74 -14.27
N SER A 223 -4.92 -9.69 -15.10
CA SER A 223 -3.77 -9.07 -15.77
C SER A 223 -2.76 -8.52 -14.76
N MET A 224 -1.48 -8.89 -14.92
CA MET A 224 -0.37 -8.35 -14.17
C MET A 224 0.21 -7.15 -14.94
N HIS A 225 -0.06 -5.94 -14.47
CA HIS A 225 0.78 -4.80 -14.82
C HIS A 225 1.59 -4.45 -13.57
N HIS A 226 2.84 -4.01 -13.73
CA HIS A 226 3.70 -3.62 -12.60
C HIS A 226 3.03 -2.67 -11.60
N ALA A 227 2.01 -1.91 -12.02
CA ALA A 227 1.21 -1.02 -11.18
C ALA A 227 0.20 -1.69 -10.24
N ARG A 228 0.02 -3.03 -10.24
CA ARG A 228 -0.92 -3.75 -9.36
C ARG A 228 -0.17 -4.72 -8.44
N TRP A 229 0.43 -4.20 -7.38
CA TRP A 229 1.44 -4.94 -6.63
C TRP A 229 0.85 -6.06 -5.78
N MET A 230 -0.39 -5.93 -5.28
CA MET A 230 -1.14 -7.00 -4.62
C MET A 230 -1.28 -8.26 -5.48
N ALA A 231 -1.27 -8.12 -6.81
CA ALA A 231 -1.34 -9.28 -7.71
C ALA A 231 -0.22 -10.28 -7.42
N LYS A 232 0.97 -9.84 -6.97
CA LYS A 232 2.04 -10.75 -6.56
C LYS A 232 1.64 -11.67 -5.40
N ALA A 233 0.92 -11.15 -4.42
CA ALA A 233 0.41 -11.93 -3.29
C ALA A 233 -0.67 -12.92 -3.74
N ILE A 234 -1.62 -12.46 -4.56
CA ILE A 234 -2.72 -13.27 -5.12
C ILE A 234 -2.16 -14.42 -5.98
N TYR A 235 -1.25 -14.11 -6.91
CA TYR A 235 -0.62 -15.13 -7.76
C TYR A 235 0.19 -16.12 -6.93
N ALA A 236 0.97 -15.66 -5.95
CA ALA A 236 1.75 -16.55 -5.10
C ALA A 236 0.86 -17.55 -4.35
N LEU A 237 -0.24 -17.08 -3.75
CA LEU A 237 -1.22 -17.92 -3.07
C LEU A 237 -1.84 -18.94 -4.03
N LYS A 238 -2.34 -18.52 -5.20
CA LYS A 238 -2.91 -19.44 -6.20
C LYS A 238 -1.89 -20.48 -6.66
N ILE A 239 -0.67 -20.07 -7.00
CA ILE A 239 0.40 -20.96 -7.43
C ILE A 239 0.68 -22.02 -6.36
N PHE A 240 0.78 -21.62 -5.10
CA PHE A 240 1.05 -22.56 -4.02
C PHE A 240 -0.14 -23.49 -3.74
N LEU A 241 -1.38 -22.99 -3.80
CA LEU A 241 -2.59 -23.80 -3.63
C LEU A 241 -2.71 -24.88 -4.72
N PHE A 242 -2.29 -24.56 -5.95
CA PHE A 242 -2.29 -25.47 -7.10
C PHE A 242 -0.95 -26.17 -7.35
N ARG A 243 -0.05 -26.24 -6.35
CA ARG A 243 1.30 -26.82 -6.48
C ARG A 243 1.34 -28.28 -6.96
N ASN A 244 0.24 -29.02 -6.87
CA ASN A 244 0.12 -30.39 -7.38
C ASN A 244 -0.35 -30.45 -8.84
N GLU A 245 -1.07 -29.42 -9.30
CA GLU A 245 -1.61 -29.31 -10.66
C GLU A 245 -0.69 -28.49 -11.58
N PHE A 246 0.09 -27.59 -11.00
CA PHE A 246 1.01 -26.72 -11.71
C PHE A 246 2.46 -27.15 -11.41
N PRO A 247 3.21 -27.68 -12.39
CA PRO A 247 4.58 -28.13 -12.16
C PRO A 247 5.50 -27.00 -11.70
N LEU A 248 5.99 -27.13 -10.47
CA LEU A 248 6.94 -26.22 -9.85
C LEU A 248 8.29 -26.91 -9.64
N THR A 249 9.38 -26.18 -9.90
CA THR A 249 10.70 -26.61 -9.43
C THR A 249 10.76 -26.60 -7.89
N LYS A 250 11.74 -27.30 -7.32
CA LYS A 250 11.99 -27.28 -5.85
C LYS A 250 12.22 -25.85 -5.34
N LEU A 251 12.91 -25.02 -6.14
CA LEU A 251 13.16 -23.62 -5.81
C LEU A 251 11.87 -22.81 -5.83
N GLU A 252 11.09 -22.87 -6.91
CA GLU A 252 9.83 -22.14 -7.04
C GLU A 252 8.83 -22.53 -5.95
N THR A 253 8.75 -23.82 -5.61
CA THR A 253 7.90 -24.31 -4.51
C THR A 253 8.29 -23.67 -3.18
N LYS A 254 9.59 -23.67 -2.86
CA LYS A 254 10.12 -23.05 -1.63
C LYS A 254 9.92 -21.54 -1.62
N SER A 255 10.02 -20.88 -2.77
CA SER A 255 9.83 -19.44 -2.91
C SER A 255 8.35 -19.05 -2.76
N ALA A 256 7.44 -19.76 -3.42
CA ALA A 256 6.01 -19.58 -3.28
C ALA A 256 5.57 -19.81 -1.83
N GLN A 257 6.05 -20.89 -1.20
CA GLN A 257 5.81 -21.19 0.20
C GLN A 257 6.19 -20.04 1.13
N ARG A 258 7.42 -19.53 1.01
CA ARG A 258 7.94 -18.44 1.86
C ARG A 258 7.11 -17.18 1.69
N LEU A 259 6.77 -16.83 0.46
CA LEU A 259 5.97 -15.66 0.16
C LEU A 259 4.53 -15.79 0.68
N CYS A 260 3.90 -16.96 0.53
CA CYS A 260 2.55 -17.20 1.04
C CYS A 260 2.49 -17.06 2.57
N VAL A 261 3.46 -17.63 3.27
CA VAL A 261 3.56 -17.48 4.74
C VAL A 261 3.70 -16.01 5.11
N PHE A 262 4.58 -15.24 4.44
CA PHE A 262 4.71 -13.80 4.68
C PHE A 262 3.42 -13.04 4.38
N VAL A 263 2.73 -13.38 3.29
CA VAL A 263 1.48 -12.74 2.88
C VAL A 263 0.42 -12.91 3.97
N ALA A 264 0.21 -14.15 4.43
CA ALA A 264 -0.81 -14.48 5.41
C ALA A 264 -0.50 -13.98 6.83
N SER A 265 0.77 -14.06 7.26
CA SER A 265 1.15 -13.77 8.66
C SER A 265 1.62 -12.34 8.91
N VAL A 266 2.00 -11.58 7.87
CA VAL A 266 2.60 -10.24 8.03
C VAL A 266 1.95 -9.21 7.10
N TYR A 267 2.03 -9.41 5.78
CA TYR A 267 1.60 -8.42 4.78
C TYR A 267 0.14 -8.02 4.93
N MET A 268 -0.77 -8.99 5.05
CA MET A 268 -2.21 -8.76 5.17
C MET A 268 -2.54 -7.77 6.30
N PHE A 269 -1.91 -7.93 7.47
CA PHE A 269 -2.16 -7.05 8.62
C PHE A 269 -1.72 -5.62 8.36
N GLY A 270 -0.61 -5.40 7.65
CA GLY A 270 -0.18 -4.07 7.25
C GLY A 270 -1.14 -3.46 6.23
N TRP A 271 -1.41 -4.22 5.15
CA TRP A 271 -2.22 -3.77 4.04
C TRP A 271 -3.64 -3.33 4.44
N PHE A 272 -4.37 -4.19 5.16
CA PHE A 272 -5.77 -3.92 5.50
C PHE A 272 -5.96 -2.94 6.66
N ASN A 273 -4.89 -2.59 7.38
CA ASN A 273 -4.91 -1.49 8.35
C ASN A 273 -4.31 -0.19 7.80
N ALA A 274 -3.90 -0.14 6.54
CA ALA A 274 -3.18 1.01 5.96
C ALA A 274 -4.02 2.30 5.92
N SER A 275 -5.34 2.19 5.90
CA SER A 275 -6.28 3.33 5.96
C SER A 275 -6.49 3.89 7.36
N LEU A 276 -6.07 3.18 8.42
CA LEU A 276 -6.25 3.61 9.81
C LEU A 276 -5.15 4.58 10.23
N VAL A 277 -5.30 5.85 9.85
CA VAL A 277 -4.28 6.89 10.05
C VAL A 277 -3.89 7.08 11.52
N ILE A 278 -4.84 7.03 12.45
CA ILE A 278 -4.61 7.25 13.89
C ILE A 278 -3.76 6.13 14.50
N GLU A 279 -4.08 4.87 14.17
CA GLU A 279 -3.36 3.69 14.68
C GLU A 279 -2.06 3.41 13.91
N ALA A 280 -1.77 4.22 12.90
CA ALA A 280 -0.77 3.88 11.92
C ALA A 280 0.64 3.72 12.49
N PRO A 281 1.17 4.60 13.38
CA PRO A 281 2.47 4.38 14.02
C PRO A 281 2.55 3.05 14.78
N ARG A 282 1.47 2.66 15.46
CA ARG A 282 1.39 1.39 16.19
C ARG A 282 1.36 0.21 15.24
N ASN A 283 0.55 0.28 14.18
CA ASN A 283 0.43 -0.76 13.16
C ASN A 283 1.75 -0.98 12.44
N ASP A 284 2.45 0.11 12.13
CA ASP A 284 3.76 0.11 11.49
C ASP A 284 4.83 -0.57 12.36
N LEU A 285 4.88 -0.27 13.67
CA LEU A 285 5.77 -0.94 14.62
C LEU A 285 5.41 -2.42 14.79
N ARG A 286 4.11 -2.76 14.84
CA ARG A 286 3.64 -4.15 14.92
C ARG A 286 4.00 -4.92 13.66
N PHE A 287 3.85 -4.32 12.49
CA PHE A 287 4.27 -4.89 11.22
C PHE A 287 5.76 -5.22 11.23
N LEU A 288 6.60 -4.26 11.64
CA LEU A 288 8.05 -4.44 11.76
C LEU A 288 8.41 -5.56 12.75
N LYS A 289 7.74 -5.62 13.90
CA LYS A 289 7.95 -6.69 14.90
C LYS A 289 7.59 -8.06 14.32
N ASN A 290 6.42 -8.18 13.69
CA ASN A 290 5.96 -9.42 13.08
C ASN A 290 6.89 -9.85 11.94
N TRP A 291 7.31 -8.91 11.10
CA TRP A 291 8.27 -9.16 10.04
C TRP A 291 9.64 -9.59 10.58
N LYS A 292 10.16 -8.94 11.63
CA LYS A 292 11.41 -9.36 12.27
C LYS A 292 11.32 -10.77 12.85
N ASN A 293 10.19 -11.13 13.44
CA ASN A 293 9.97 -12.50 13.92
C ASN A 293 9.85 -13.48 12.75
N SER A 294 9.33 -13.03 11.61
CA SER A 294 9.25 -13.81 10.38
C SER A 294 10.56 -13.83 9.57
N ASN A 295 11.60 -13.05 9.91
CA ASN A 295 12.85 -12.86 9.13
C ASN A 295 13.72 -14.13 8.93
N LYS A 296 13.26 -15.31 9.37
CA LYS A 296 13.76 -16.60 8.85
C LYS A 296 13.21 -16.93 7.44
N LEU A 297 12.26 -16.16 6.90
CA LEU A 297 11.52 -16.45 5.66
C LEU A 297 11.98 -15.65 4.44
N ILE A 298 12.26 -14.37 4.63
CA ILE A 298 12.63 -13.38 3.60
C ILE A 298 13.92 -12.75 4.11
N ARG A 299 14.99 -12.76 3.29
CA ARG A 299 16.28 -12.16 3.69
C ARG A 299 16.04 -10.72 4.15
N PRO A 300 16.79 -10.20 5.14
CA PRO A 300 16.60 -8.84 5.62
C PRO A 300 16.64 -7.90 4.43
N LEU A 301 15.47 -7.35 4.10
CA LEU A 301 15.37 -6.39 3.04
C LEU A 301 16.23 -5.21 3.51
N GLN A 302 17.27 -4.88 2.75
CA GLN A 302 17.95 -3.60 2.90
C GLN A 302 17.02 -2.51 2.40
N ILE A 303 15.90 -2.28 3.10
CA ILE A 303 14.97 -1.24 2.72
C ILE A 303 15.57 0.08 3.21
N LYS A 304 16.48 0.64 2.40
CA LYS A 304 16.86 2.06 2.47
C LYS A 304 15.60 2.95 2.53
N SER A 305 14.49 2.50 1.94
CA SER A 305 13.19 3.15 1.97
C SER A 305 12.53 3.20 3.34
N PHE A 306 12.76 2.30 4.32
CA PHE A 306 12.09 2.39 5.64
C PHE A 306 12.53 3.66 6.39
N HIS A 307 13.79 4.07 6.24
CA HIS A 307 14.29 5.32 6.83
C HIS A 307 13.62 6.56 6.19
N LEU A 308 13.31 6.50 4.89
CA LEU A 308 12.54 7.52 4.17
C LEU A 308 11.04 7.51 4.53
N ILE A 309 10.49 6.33 4.76
CA ILE A 309 9.05 6.09 4.94
C ILE A 309 8.55 6.53 6.33
N TYR A 310 9.39 6.42 7.37
CA TYR A 310 9.02 6.77 8.74
C TYR A 310 9.56 8.12 9.23
N GLY A 311 10.17 8.91 8.34
CA GLY A 311 10.70 10.22 8.73
C GLY A 311 11.78 10.15 9.81
N ILE A 312 12.48 9.01 9.95
CA ILE A 312 13.73 8.96 10.72
C ILE A 312 14.79 9.62 9.85
N SER A 313 14.69 10.95 9.80
CA SER A 313 15.68 11.86 9.24
C SER A 313 17.06 11.41 9.71
N GLN A 314 17.96 11.17 8.77
CA GLN A 314 19.39 11.12 9.07
C GLN A 314 19.85 12.51 9.53
N ARG A 315 19.59 12.86 10.79
CA ARG A 315 20.62 13.53 11.58
C ARG A 315 21.44 12.40 12.20
N LYS A 316 22.67 12.25 11.73
CA LYS A 316 23.68 11.35 12.32
C LYS A 316 23.71 11.58 13.84
N GLN A 317 23.09 10.69 14.60
CA GLN A 317 23.50 10.19 15.93
C GLN A 317 22.38 9.30 16.51
N SER A 318 22.67 7.99 16.58
CA SER A 318 22.06 7.00 17.48
C SER A 318 20.52 6.96 17.61
N ALA A 319 19.84 6.33 16.64
CA ALA A 319 18.47 5.82 16.85
C ALA A 319 18.40 4.70 17.92
N SER A 320 19.55 4.09 18.28
CA SER A 320 19.68 3.18 19.42
C SER A 320 19.57 3.87 20.79
N HIS A 321 19.76 5.20 20.87
CA HIS A 321 19.76 5.91 22.15
C HIS A 321 18.38 6.46 22.54
N TYR A 322 17.46 6.64 21.58
CA TYR A 322 16.14 7.24 21.83
C TYR A 322 15.04 6.21 22.13
N LEU A 323 15.15 4.98 21.60
CA LEU A 323 14.17 3.91 21.84
C LEU A 323 14.40 3.12 23.14
N MET A 324 15.45 3.42 23.91
CA MET A 324 15.80 2.75 25.17
C MET A 324 15.89 3.65 26.41
N LYS A 325 15.49 4.93 26.34
CA LYS A 325 15.30 5.70 27.59
C LYS A 325 13.88 5.49 28.09
N LYS A 326 13.79 4.72 29.19
CA LYS A 326 12.60 4.55 30.03
C LYS A 326 11.83 5.86 30.12
N CYS A 327 10.55 5.84 29.79
CA CYS A 327 9.59 6.89 30.13
C CYS A 327 9.61 7.06 31.66
N PRO A 328 10.09 8.19 32.23
CA PRO A 328 10.07 8.41 33.66
C PRO A 328 8.76 9.10 34.04
N LEU A 329 7.63 8.45 33.78
CA LEU A 329 6.30 8.90 34.21
C LEU A 329 5.44 7.69 34.55
N GLN A 330 5.89 6.89 35.52
CA GLN A 330 5.02 5.94 36.24
C GLN A 330 5.69 5.45 37.53
N GLN A 331 6.06 6.37 38.42
CA GLN A 331 6.27 6.06 39.84
C GLN A 331 5.81 7.26 40.70
N LYS A 332 4.49 7.36 40.89
CA LYS A 332 3.88 7.90 42.12
C LYS A 332 2.81 6.89 42.51
N LYS A 333 3.17 5.92 43.36
CA LYS A 333 2.75 5.88 44.77
C LYS A 333 1.26 6.18 44.94
N TYR A 334 0.46 5.12 45.05
CA TYR A 334 -0.51 4.95 46.12
C TYR A 334 -0.47 3.47 46.53
N PHE A 335 -0.68 3.25 47.83
CA PHE A 335 -0.37 2.06 48.63
C PHE A 335 -0.87 0.73 48.07
#